data_AF-A0A7W8GEE5-F1
#
_entry.id   AF-A0A7W8GEE5-F1
#
_cell.length_a   1.000
_cell.length_b   1.000
_cell.length_c   1.000
_cell.angle_alpha   90.00
_cell.angle_beta   90.00
_cell.angle_gamma   90.00
#
_symmetry.space_group_name_H-M   'P 1'
#
loop_
_entity.id
_entity.type
_entity.pdbx_description
1 polymer ?
#
loop_
_entity_poly.entity_id
_entity_poly.type
_entity_poly.pdbx_seq_one_letter_code
_entity_poly.pdbx_strand_id
1 'polypeptide(L)'
;MPSPLKRWSPLLLTLALAACSQPSGSGPRPDGNYDGVEGSWTLPAPLAPQALTAGVNTLGYERALSASNGWGPIEKDRSNGERAAGDGRPLTVGGRVFAQGYGVHAPSELTYSLSSADGSACVRFQAQVGLDDEVGSRGSAVFQVWGDSQKLYDSGVQRGTDPARAVDVNLRGRATLRLVVTDGGDGKSYDHADWLSPTITCEAGTAALVPQTVTVPGGLRSAPFDTPRTLNVPAGSRISVVARVPGARFLLTLPGGDLLVSQPGQGRVLRLAAGTAPDAPRAASVLLEGLRSPHDLVLSTQGGTPYLYVAETHRIMRYPLRGGLPDAAAGQTVVSGLPDASLPELRGNYGHALKNIAVDGDTLYVSIASATNADPADLAATPKRGAVYAYAANTLNQAGAAGRLYAQGIRNAEGLAIAPGTRDLWVAVNNRDNVAYPFHRDITGDGQDDYGQVVPSYVDDHPPEPLIRVRDGGHYGWPFCNPNPDGGLLNMPFDRDVQTNADGRRLNCDLADRVTVGMPAHAAPLGLTFWTGPGVPAGYSGGAVVGQHGSWNRRSFSGHKFVLFPKTATGLGLERDLVTGFVTDAVNKQRWGRPVDAAVAPDGGLYLSDDFSGAVYHLSPPAP
;
A
#
# COMPACT_ATOMS: atom_id res chain seq x y z
N MET A 1 -12.39 -71.08 -24.71
CA MET A 1 -11.69 -72.21 -24.07
C MET A 1 -10.20 -71.90 -24.04
N PRO A 2 -9.43 -72.14 -22.97
CA PRO A 2 -9.71 -71.92 -21.55
C PRO A 2 -8.60 -71.05 -20.88
N SER A 3 -8.86 -70.63 -19.63
CA SER A 3 -7.85 -70.19 -18.65
C SER A 3 -6.93 -71.35 -18.24
N PRO A 4 -5.81 -71.10 -17.49
CA PRO A 4 -5.92 -71.33 -16.05
C PRO A 4 -5.02 -70.47 -15.10
N LEU A 5 -5.64 -70.17 -13.95
CA LEU A 5 -5.15 -70.36 -12.56
C LEU A 5 -3.90 -69.60 -12.03
N LYS A 6 -4.19 -68.53 -11.28
CA LYS A 6 -3.35 -68.03 -10.16
C LYS A 6 -3.55 -68.91 -8.93
N ARG A 7 -2.45 -69.42 -8.36
CA ARG A 7 -2.42 -70.15 -7.07
C ARG A 7 -2.50 -69.18 -5.90
N TRP A 8 -3.33 -69.54 -4.92
CA TRP A 8 -3.43 -68.97 -3.57
C TRP A 8 -2.64 -69.85 -2.60
N SER A 9 -1.96 -69.22 -1.63
CA SER A 9 -1.48 -69.87 -0.40
C SER A 9 -2.06 -69.14 0.81
N PRO A 10 -2.67 -69.82 1.79
CA PRO A 10 -3.30 -69.20 2.96
C PRO A 10 -2.32 -69.10 4.13
N LEU A 11 -2.39 -68.01 4.90
CA LEU A 11 -1.82 -67.94 6.25
C LEU A 11 -2.98 -68.02 7.24
N LEU A 12 -3.05 -69.13 7.96
CA LEU A 12 -3.94 -69.32 9.11
C LEU A 12 -3.44 -68.47 10.29
N LEU A 13 -4.32 -67.66 10.87
CA LEU A 13 -4.12 -67.09 12.21
C LEU A 13 -5.21 -67.64 13.13
N THR A 14 -4.77 -68.44 14.09
CA THR A 14 -5.57 -69.09 15.13
C THR A 14 -6.14 -68.09 16.13
N LEU A 15 -7.44 -68.19 16.35
CA LEU A 15 -8.20 -67.53 17.42
C LEU A 15 -7.92 -68.26 18.75
N ALA A 16 -7.44 -67.54 19.77
CA ALA A 16 -7.45 -68.01 21.16
C ALA A 16 -8.25 -67.02 22.00
N LEU A 17 -9.48 -67.42 22.37
CA LEU A 17 -10.24 -66.79 23.45
C LEU A 17 -9.62 -67.20 24.79
N ALA A 18 -9.27 -66.21 25.60
CA ALA A 18 -9.11 -66.38 27.04
C ALA A 18 -10.04 -65.37 27.72
N ALA A 19 -11.17 -65.87 28.22
CA ALA A 19 -11.99 -65.18 29.20
C ALA A 19 -11.45 -65.53 30.59
N CYS A 20 -11.19 -64.53 31.44
CA CYS A 20 -11.12 -64.69 32.89
C CYS A 20 -11.54 -63.38 33.59
N SER A 21 -12.73 -63.45 34.20
CA SER A 21 -13.09 -62.95 35.54
C SER A 21 -12.57 -61.59 36.02
N GLN A 22 -13.52 -60.68 36.25
CA GLN A 22 -13.35 -59.50 37.11
C GLN A 22 -13.22 -59.90 38.59
N PRO A 23 -12.34 -59.25 39.36
CA PRO A 23 -12.57 -59.02 40.77
C PRO A 23 -13.30 -57.68 40.95
N SER A 24 -14.45 -57.76 41.62
CA SER A 24 -15.12 -56.64 42.25
C SER A 24 -14.20 -56.00 43.28
N GLY A 25 -13.67 -54.83 42.96
CA GLY A 25 -12.95 -53.95 43.88
C GLY A 25 -13.66 -52.60 43.97
N SER A 26 -14.39 -52.40 45.06
CA SER A 26 -14.93 -51.09 45.46
C SER A 26 -13.78 -50.14 45.79
N GLY A 27 -13.41 -49.28 44.83
CA GLY A 27 -12.54 -48.12 45.03
C GLY A 27 -13.37 -46.83 44.92
N PRO A 28 -13.06 -45.79 45.71
CA PRO A 28 -13.91 -44.61 45.83
C PRO A 28 -14.04 -43.87 44.49
N ARG A 29 -15.26 -43.42 44.17
CA ARG A 29 -15.51 -42.42 43.12
C ARG A 29 -14.62 -41.20 43.39
N PRO A 30 -13.80 -40.72 42.44
CA PRO A 30 -13.25 -39.39 42.57
C PRO A 30 -14.35 -38.41 42.17
N ASP A 31 -15.04 -37.90 43.18
CA ASP A 31 -15.86 -36.71 43.06
C ASP A 31 -15.00 -35.58 42.49
N GLY A 32 -15.52 -34.91 41.46
CA GLY A 32 -14.82 -33.91 40.68
C GLY A 32 -14.53 -32.65 41.48
N ASN A 33 -13.37 -32.60 42.14
CA ASN A 33 -12.79 -31.35 42.62
C ASN A 33 -11.47 -31.08 41.92
N TYR A 34 -11.42 -29.93 41.27
CA TYR A 34 -10.25 -29.29 40.68
C TYR A 34 -9.25 -28.92 41.78
N ASP A 35 -7.98 -29.28 41.61
CA ASP A 35 -6.91 -29.08 42.60
C ASP A 35 -6.20 -27.73 42.49
N GLY A 36 -6.65 -26.84 41.59
CA GLY A 36 -6.16 -25.47 41.52
C GLY A 36 -4.79 -25.30 40.86
N VAL A 37 -4.23 -26.33 40.23
CA VAL A 37 -2.91 -26.24 39.58
C VAL A 37 -3.06 -26.08 38.06
N GLU A 38 -2.60 -24.93 37.54
CA GLU A 38 -2.43 -24.70 36.10
C GLU A 38 -1.33 -25.62 35.55
N GLY A 39 -1.72 -26.61 34.75
CA GLY A 39 -0.80 -27.47 34.02
C GLY A 39 -0.41 -26.83 32.69
N SER A 40 0.89 -26.64 32.44
CA SER A 40 1.38 -26.39 31.09
C SER A 40 1.13 -27.64 30.24
N TRP A 41 0.22 -27.57 29.27
CA TRP A 41 -0.07 -28.68 28.37
C TRP A 41 0.88 -28.67 27.17
N THR A 42 1.31 -29.87 26.76
CA THR A 42 2.05 -30.08 25.50
C THR A 42 1.17 -30.88 24.54
N LEU A 43 1.17 -30.49 23.27
CA LEU A 43 0.32 -31.10 22.23
C LEU A 43 0.66 -32.61 22.05
N PRO A 44 -0.35 -33.48 21.87
CA PRO A 44 -0.17 -34.94 21.88
C PRO A 44 0.55 -35.55 20.66
N ALA A 45 0.92 -34.75 19.64
CA ALA A 45 1.77 -35.19 18.52
C ALA A 45 2.42 -33.98 17.81
N PRO A 46 3.62 -34.13 17.18
CA PRO A 46 4.21 -33.07 16.38
C PRO A 46 3.38 -32.83 15.12
N LEU A 47 2.74 -31.67 15.03
CA LEU A 47 2.12 -31.18 13.80
C LEU A 47 3.22 -31.07 12.72
N ALA A 48 2.93 -31.55 11.51
CA ALA A 48 3.84 -31.38 10.38
C ALA A 48 4.03 -29.87 10.12
N PRO A 49 5.28 -29.38 10.04
CA PRO A 49 5.58 -27.96 9.99
C PRO A 49 5.11 -27.35 8.66
N GLN A 50 4.34 -26.28 8.73
CA GLN A 50 4.40 -25.21 7.75
C GLN A 50 5.02 -23.98 8.42
N ALA A 51 5.70 -23.16 7.63
CA ALA A 51 6.20 -21.87 8.03
C ALA A 51 5.46 -20.82 7.22
N LEU A 52 5.14 -19.68 7.86
CA LEU A 52 4.52 -18.55 7.20
C LEU A 52 5.28 -18.17 5.92
N THR A 53 4.56 -17.91 4.84
CA THR A 53 5.11 -17.46 3.55
C THR A 53 4.27 -16.31 2.99
N ALA A 54 4.74 -15.65 1.93
CA ALA A 54 3.96 -14.62 1.24
C ALA A 54 2.59 -15.17 0.78
N GLY A 55 1.53 -14.43 1.08
CA GLY A 55 0.13 -14.81 0.84
C GLY A 55 -0.67 -14.95 2.13
N VAL A 56 -1.83 -15.58 2.02
CA VAL A 56 -2.72 -15.88 3.16
C VAL A 56 -2.37 -17.25 3.71
N ASN A 57 -1.97 -17.29 4.98
CA ASN A 57 -1.60 -18.50 5.72
C ASN A 57 -2.70 -18.78 6.75
N THR A 58 -3.16 -20.03 6.86
CA THR A 58 -4.04 -20.42 7.98
C THR A 58 -3.20 -20.80 9.17
N LEU A 59 -3.59 -20.35 10.37
CA LEU A 59 -2.88 -20.74 11.59
C LEU A 59 -3.05 -22.22 11.93
N GLY A 60 -4.01 -22.92 11.31
CA GLY A 60 -4.23 -24.35 11.55
C GLY A 60 -3.01 -25.24 11.24
N TYR A 61 -2.07 -24.78 10.41
CA TYR A 61 -0.86 -25.55 10.04
C TYR A 61 0.43 -25.01 10.70
N GLU A 62 0.32 -23.97 11.52
CA GLU A 62 1.46 -23.30 12.15
C GLU A 62 1.70 -23.80 13.57
N ARG A 63 2.98 -23.91 13.97
CA ARG A 63 3.34 -24.31 15.33
C ARG A 63 3.27 -23.09 16.26
N ALA A 64 2.41 -23.17 17.27
CA ALA A 64 2.44 -22.22 18.38
C ALA A 64 3.79 -22.32 19.13
N LEU A 65 4.43 -21.18 19.40
CA LEU A 65 5.61 -21.05 20.25
C LEU A 65 5.33 -21.47 21.69
N SER A 66 4.15 -21.13 22.18
CA SER A 66 3.63 -21.53 23.49
C SER A 66 2.10 -21.61 23.42
N ALA A 67 1.53 -22.45 24.29
CA ALA A 67 0.09 -22.60 24.43
C ALA A 67 -0.26 -22.89 25.89
N SER A 68 -1.35 -22.30 26.39
CA SER A 68 -1.94 -22.60 27.70
C SER A 68 -3.46 -22.54 27.61
N ASN A 69 -4.13 -23.30 28.48
CA ASN A 69 -5.58 -23.41 28.48
C ASN A 69 -6.10 -23.59 29.89
N GLY A 70 -7.23 -22.96 30.20
CA GLY A 70 -7.75 -22.88 31.56
C GLY A 70 -8.43 -24.16 32.00
N TRP A 71 -8.89 -24.96 31.05
CA TRP A 71 -9.49 -26.27 31.27
C TRP A 71 -9.36 -27.13 30.02
N GLY A 72 -8.94 -28.38 30.19
CA GLY A 72 -8.80 -29.29 29.06
C GLY A 72 -7.71 -28.94 28.05
N PRO A 73 -7.50 -29.80 27.06
CA PRO A 73 -6.63 -29.52 25.93
C PRO A 73 -7.19 -28.42 25.02
N ILE A 74 -6.31 -27.71 24.32
CA ILE A 74 -6.70 -26.92 23.15
C ILE A 74 -6.98 -27.89 22.01
N GLU A 75 -8.17 -27.77 21.43
CA GLU A 75 -8.65 -28.66 20.38
C GLU A 75 -8.54 -27.98 19.02
N LYS A 76 -7.97 -28.69 18.04
CA LYS A 76 -7.86 -28.19 16.67
C LYS A 76 -9.08 -28.64 15.86
N ASP A 77 -9.68 -27.68 15.15
CA ASP A 77 -10.85 -27.86 14.29
C ASP A 77 -12.07 -28.45 15.04
N ARG A 78 -12.08 -28.32 16.38
CA ARG A 78 -13.08 -28.81 17.32
C ARG A 78 -13.17 -27.88 18.54
N SER A 79 -14.33 -27.82 19.18
CA SER A 79 -14.55 -27.11 20.46
C SER A 79 -13.71 -27.74 21.58
N ASN A 80 -13.53 -27.04 22.70
CA ASN A 80 -12.94 -27.64 23.90
C ASN A 80 -13.94 -28.66 24.50
N GLY A 81 -13.65 -29.96 24.44
CA GLY A 81 -14.59 -31.00 24.85
C GLY A 81 -14.44 -31.50 26.29
N GLU A 82 -13.80 -30.71 27.16
CA GLU A 82 -13.50 -30.99 28.58
C GLU A 82 -12.12 -31.57 28.88
N ARG A 83 -11.91 -32.89 28.88
CA ARG A 83 -10.74 -33.49 29.59
C ARG A 83 -9.79 -34.27 28.68
N ALA A 84 -10.30 -34.92 27.65
CA ALA A 84 -9.52 -35.81 26.81
C ALA A 84 -9.22 -35.13 25.47
N ALA A 85 -8.02 -35.34 24.92
CA ALA A 85 -7.74 -34.84 23.58
C ALA A 85 -8.72 -35.44 22.54
N GLY A 86 -9.31 -34.60 21.71
CA GLY A 86 -10.23 -34.97 20.63
C GLY A 86 -11.67 -35.28 21.06
N ASP A 87 -12.07 -34.97 22.31
CA ASP A 87 -13.45 -35.13 22.78
C ASP A 87 -14.38 -33.98 22.37
N GLY A 88 -13.81 -32.89 21.85
CA GLY A 88 -14.52 -31.73 21.30
C GLY A 88 -15.47 -32.02 20.14
N ARG A 89 -16.51 -31.20 20.04
CA ARG A 89 -17.51 -31.19 18.96
C ARG A 89 -17.05 -30.33 17.79
N PRO A 90 -17.74 -30.32 16.62
CA PRO A 90 -17.47 -29.33 15.59
C PRO A 90 -17.61 -27.92 16.15
N LEU A 91 -16.70 -27.02 15.79
CA LEU A 91 -16.74 -25.60 16.17
C LEU A 91 -18.05 -24.97 15.69
N THR A 92 -18.88 -24.49 16.61
CA THR A 92 -20.20 -23.94 16.31
C THR A 92 -20.45 -22.66 17.07
N VAL A 93 -20.72 -21.55 16.38
CA VAL A 93 -21.06 -20.27 17.03
C VAL A 93 -22.23 -19.62 16.29
N GLY A 94 -23.27 -19.27 17.03
CA GLY A 94 -24.47 -18.64 16.49
C GLY A 94 -25.20 -19.54 15.48
N GLY A 95 -25.15 -20.86 15.69
CA GLY A 95 -25.74 -21.87 14.81
C GLY A 95 -24.97 -22.15 13.52
N ARG A 96 -23.77 -21.58 13.36
CA ARG A 96 -22.92 -21.77 12.17
C ARG A 96 -21.74 -22.68 12.49
N VAL A 97 -21.54 -23.71 11.67
CA VAL A 97 -20.40 -24.64 11.77
C VAL A 97 -19.18 -24.06 11.06
N PHE A 98 -18.02 -24.17 11.69
CA PHE A 98 -16.73 -23.78 11.11
C PHE A 98 -15.81 -25.00 10.99
N ALA A 99 -15.22 -25.17 9.81
CA ALA A 99 -14.38 -26.33 9.52
C ALA A 99 -12.95 -26.22 10.07
N GLN A 100 -12.50 -25.00 10.40
CA GLN A 100 -11.15 -24.73 10.85
C GLN A 100 -11.12 -23.76 12.02
N GLY A 101 -10.27 -24.05 13.01
CA GLY A 101 -10.12 -23.18 14.18
C GLY A 101 -9.46 -23.86 15.37
N TYR A 102 -9.55 -23.19 16.51
CA TYR A 102 -9.09 -23.69 17.79
C TYR A 102 -10.18 -23.53 18.85
N GLY A 103 -10.62 -24.63 19.44
CA GLY A 103 -11.44 -24.66 20.64
C GLY A 103 -10.55 -24.58 21.88
N VAL A 104 -10.79 -23.56 22.70
CA VAL A 104 -10.05 -23.26 23.92
C VAL A 104 -11.01 -23.06 25.08
N HIS A 105 -10.47 -22.92 26.28
CA HIS A 105 -11.23 -22.62 27.48
C HIS A 105 -10.55 -21.54 28.30
N ALA A 106 -11.29 -20.51 28.70
CA ALA A 106 -10.72 -19.38 29.43
C ALA A 106 -10.14 -19.80 30.81
N PRO A 107 -9.06 -19.16 31.29
CA PRO A 107 -8.14 -18.33 30.50
C PRO A 107 -7.28 -19.18 29.56
N SER A 108 -7.05 -18.72 28.33
CA SER A 108 -6.20 -19.44 27.37
C SER A 108 -5.26 -18.49 26.62
N GLU A 109 -4.12 -19.00 26.17
CA GLU A 109 -3.18 -18.26 25.35
C GLU A 109 -2.53 -19.16 24.28
N LEU A 110 -2.45 -18.67 23.04
CA LEU A 110 -1.68 -19.25 21.94
C LEU A 110 -0.74 -18.19 21.38
N THR A 111 0.58 -18.45 21.38
CA THR A 111 1.58 -17.53 20.85
C THR A 111 2.17 -18.05 19.55
N TYR A 112 2.29 -17.21 18.52
CA TYR A 112 2.89 -17.54 17.22
C TYR A 112 4.02 -16.57 16.88
N SER A 113 5.04 -17.08 16.18
CA SER A 113 6.05 -16.24 15.53
C SER A 113 5.46 -15.62 14.27
N LEU A 114 5.78 -14.36 14.00
CA LEU A 114 5.48 -13.68 12.73
C LEU A 114 6.67 -13.69 11.76
N SER A 115 7.71 -14.46 12.08
CA SER A 115 8.82 -14.70 11.15
C SER A 115 8.39 -15.68 10.06
N SER A 116 8.43 -15.24 8.82
CA SER A 116 8.18 -16.08 7.65
C SER A 116 9.44 -16.82 7.20
N ALA A 117 9.26 -17.97 6.54
CA ALA A 117 10.36 -18.75 5.99
C ALA A 117 10.99 -18.10 4.75
N ASP A 118 10.26 -17.24 4.04
CA ASP A 118 10.69 -16.57 2.81
C ASP A 118 11.07 -15.09 3.03
N GLY A 119 11.13 -14.63 4.28
CA GLY A 119 11.42 -13.23 4.62
C GLY A 119 10.29 -12.25 4.31
N SER A 120 9.11 -12.73 3.91
CA SER A 120 7.88 -11.93 3.83
C SER A 120 7.49 -11.32 5.17
N ALA A 121 6.96 -10.11 5.15
CA ALA A 121 6.48 -9.45 6.37
C ALA A 121 5.03 -9.83 6.62
N CYS A 122 4.73 -10.44 7.77
CA CYS A 122 3.35 -10.72 8.16
C CYS A 122 2.67 -9.45 8.68
N VAL A 123 1.60 -9.03 7.99
CA VAL A 123 1.05 -7.67 8.11
C VAL A 123 -0.37 -7.62 8.67
N ARG A 124 -1.10 -8.74 8.70
CA ARG A 124 -2.51 -8.74 9.10
C ARG A 124 -2.91 -10.08 9.69
N PHE A 125 -3.72 -10.06 10.75
CA PHE A 125 -4.39 -11.23 11.28
C PHE A 125 -5.91 -11.04 11.19
N GLN A 126 -6.61 -12.09 10.77
CA GLN A 126 -8.06 -12.09 10.63
C GLN A 126 -8.64 -13.40 11.17
N ALA A 127 -9.76 -13.30 11.90
CA ALA A 127 -10.49 -14.44 12.44
C ALA A 127 -11.95 -14.08 12.71
N GLN A 128 -12.75 -15.07 13.10
CA GLN A 128 -13.98 -14.86 13.86
C GLN A 128 -13.82 -15.46 15.26
N VAL A 129 -14.55 -14.94 16.24
CA VAL A 129 -14.49 -15.42 17.63
C VAL A 129 -15.89 -15.52 18.24
N GLY A 130 -16.06 -16.42 19.21
CA GLY A 130 -17.27 -16.56 20.01
C GLY A 130 -17.19 -17.75 20.97
N LEU A 131 -18.17 -17.89 21.85
CA LEU A 131 -18.31 -19.08 22.70
C LEU A 131 -19.05 -20.17 21.90
N ASP A 132 -18.63 -21.43 22.05
CA ASP A 132 -19.23 -22.55 21.32
C ASP A 132 -20.70 -22.76 21.72
N ASP A 133 -21.55 -23.09 20.75
CA ASP A 133 -22.99 -23.29 20.94
C ASP A 133 -23.30 -24.40 21.96
N GLU A 134 -22.36 -25.32 22.24
CA GLU A 134 -22.53 -26.41 23.20
C GLU A 134 -22.76 -25.94 24.64
N VAL A 135 -22.30 -24.74 24.99
CA VAL A 135 -22.50 -24.17 26.33
C VAL A 135 -23.80 -23.36 26.46
N GLY A 136 -24.51 -23.13 25.36
CA GLY A 136 -25.74 -22.33 25.33
C GLY A 136 -25.51 -20.94 25.94
N SER A 137 -26.35 -20.52 26.88
CA SER A 137 -26.28 -19.18 27.49
C SER A 137 -25.39 -19.09 28.74
N ARG A 138 -24.50 -20.07 29.01
CA ARG A 138 -23.88 -20.25 30.33
C ARG A 138 -22.47 -19.67 30.49
N GLY A 139 -21.73 -19.46 29.41
CA GLY A 139 -20.35 -18.97 29.44
C GLY A 139 -20.19 -17.50 29.10
N SER A 140 -19.08 -16.90 29.54
CA SER A 140 -18.71 -15.54 29.18
C SER A 140 -17.20 -15.33 29.12
N ALA A 141 -16.70 -14.79 28.01
CA ALA A 141 -15.26 -14.64 27.80
C ALA A 141 -14.92 -13.36 27.02
N VAL A 142 -13.67 -12.90 27.15
CA VAL A 142 -13.12 -11.79 26.37
C VAL A 142 -11.99 -12.29 25.48
N PHE A 143 -12.10 -12.02 24.17
CA PHE A 143 -11.07 -12.33 23.19
C PHE A 143 -10.17 -11.12 23.01
N GLN A 144 -8.87 -11.35 23.09
CA GLN A 144 -7.85 -10.33 22.88
C GLN A 144 -6.83 -10.81 21.86
N VAL A 145 -6.37 -9.89 21.02
CA VAL A 145 -5.23 -10.12 20.14
C VAL A 145 -4.11 -9.17 20.52
N TRP A 146 -2.92 -9.71 20.73
CA TRP A 146 -1.73 -8.94 21.05
C TRP A 146 -0.67 -9.12 19.97
N GLY A 147 -0.01 -8.02 19.63
CA GLY A 147 1.21 -8.01 18.83
C GLY A 147 2.36 -7.60 19.73
N ASP A 148 3.30 -8.51 19.97
CA ASP A 148 4.32 -8.36 21.00
C ASP A 148 3.70 -8.02 22.37
N SER A 149 4.08 -6.90 22.98
CA SER A 149 3.52 -6.42 24.25
C SER A 149 2.29 -5.52 24.10
N GLN A 150 1.84 -5.22 22.88
CA GLN A 150 0.74 -4.29 22.64
C GLN A 150 -0.57 -5.05 22.35
N LYS A 151 -1.65 -4.71 23.08
CA LYS A 151 -3.00 -5.18 22.78
C LYS A 151 -3.51 -4.45 21.52
N LEU A 152 -3.82 -5.22 20.49
CA LEU A 152 -4.29 -4.74 19.19
C LEU A 152 -5.80 -4.85 19.02
N TYR A 153 -6.43 -5.78 19.74
CA TYR A 153 -7.87 -6.00 19.72
C TYR A 153 -8.38 -6.48 21.07
N ASP A 154 -9.61 -6.11 21.37
CA ASP A 154 -10.38 -6.54 22.53
C ASP A 154 -11.85 -6.63 22.10
N SER A 155 -12.48 -7.79 22.28
CA SER A 155 -13.90 -7.96 21.96
C SER A 155 -14.81 -7.29 23.00
N GLY A 156 -14.33 -6.97 24.20
CA GLY A 156 -15.20 -6.94 25.38
C GLY A 156 -15.83 -8.30 25.66
N VAL A 157 -16.73 -8.37 26.64
CA VAL A 157 -17.39 -9.63 27.01
C VAL A 157 -18.25 -10.14 25.86
N GLN A 158 -18.02 -11.40 25.48
CA GLN A 158 -18.85 -12.20 24.59
C GLN A 158 -19.57 -13.25 25.42
N ARG A 159 -20.81 -13.56 25.03
CA ARG A 159 -21.66 -14.58 25.67
C ARG A 159 -22.01 -15.66 24.66
N GLY A 160 -22.36 -16.86 25.13
CA GLY A 160 -22.72 -17.98 24.24
C GLY A 160 -23.97 -17.77 23.37
N THR A 161 -24.73 -16.71 23.57
CA THR A 161 -25.84 -16.32 22.66
C THR A 161 -25.43 -15.28 21.61
N ASP A 162 -24.23 -14.72 21.70
CA ASP A 162 -23.76 -13.71 20.77
C ASP A 162 -23.36 -14.34 19.43
N PRO A 163 -23.60 -13.66 18.29
CA PRO A 163 -23.10 -14.14 17.00
C PRO A 163 -21.57 -14.07 16.94
N ALA A 164 -20.97 -14.90 16.09
CA ALA A 164 -19.54 -14.84 15.84
C ALA A 164 -19.08 -13.44 15.44
N ARG A 165 -18.07 -12.93 16.14
CA ARG A 165 -17.56 -11.57 15.95
C ARG A 165 -16.30 -11.57 15.09
N ALA A 166 -16.24 -10.68 14.11
CA ALA A 166 -15.06 -10.53 13.28
C ALA A 166 -13.90 -9.87 14.05
N VAL A 167 -12.70 -10.37 13.79
CA VAL A 167 -11.43 -9.83 14.26
C VAL A 167 -10.58 -9.52 13.04
N ASP A 168 -10.04 -8.30 13.00
CA ASP A 168 -9.21 -7.82 11.90
C ASP A 168 -8.18 -6.83 12.44
N VAL A 169 -6.91 -7.25 12.49
CA VAL A 169 -5.83 -6.48 13.14
C VAL A 169 -4.61 -6.35 12.24
N ASN A 170 -3.96 -5.19 12.34
CA ASN A 170 -2.69 -4.91 11.68
C ASN A 170 -1.51 -5.48 12.49
N LEU A 171 -0.67 -6.29 11.86
CA LEU A 171 0.52 -6.91 12.45
C LEU A 171 1.85 -6.31 11.95
N ARG A 172 1.81 -5.22 11.16
CA ARG A 172 3.05 -4.62 10.65
C ARG A 172 4.00 -4.25 11.78
N GLY A 173 5.25 -4.68 11.63
CA GLY A 173 6.33 -4.41 12.59
C GLY A 173 6.29 -5.26 13.86
N ARG A 174 5.38 -6.25 13.95
CA ARG A 174 5.30 -7.16 15.10
C ARG A 174 6.13 -8.41 14.86
N ALA A 175 6.76 -8.90 15.93
CA ALA A 175 7.54 -10.13 15.88
C ALA A 175 6.69 -11.35 16.29
N THR A 176 5.69 -11.13 17.14
CA THR A 176 4.84 -12.19 17.71
C THR A 176 3.37 -11.82 17.69
N LEU A 177 2.52 -12.84 17.56
CA LEU A 177 1.07 -12.77 17.69
C LEU A 177 0.63 -13.62 18.88
N ARG A 178 -0.15 -13.05 19.80
CA ARG A 178 -0.78 -13.81 20.90
C ARG A 178 -2.30 -13.74 20.78
N LEU A 179 -2.93 -14.90 20.74
CA LEU A 179 -4.38 -15.07 20.82
C LEU A 179 -4.73 -15.41 22.26
N VAL A 180 -5.45 -14.52 22.93
CA VAL A 180 -5.72 -14.62 24.37
C VAL A 180 -7.22 -14.64 24.60
N VAL A 181 -7.68 -15.54 25.47
CA VAL A 181 -9.05 -15.54 25.99
C VAL A 181 -8.98 -15.36 27.49
N THR A 182 -9.70 -14.38 28.04
CA THR A 182 -9.82 -14.17 29.48
C THR A 182 -11.25 -14.43 29.94
N ASP A 183 -11.40 -14.68 31.24
CA ASP A 183 -12.70 -14.71 31.94
C ASP A 183 -13.50 -13.42 31.66
N GLY A 184 -14.81 -13.56 31.43
CA GLY A 184 -15.74 -12.44 31.23
C GLY A 184 -16.15 -11.75 32.54
N GLY A 185 -15.72 -12.28 33.69
CA GLY A 185 -15.89 -11.68 35.01
C GLY A 185 -16.89 -12.41 35.90
N ASP A 186 -17.39 -13.57 35.48
CA ASP A 186 -18.26 -14.47 36.25
C ASP A 186 -17.59 -15.81 36.59
N GLY A 187 -16.29 -15.93 36.32
CA GLY A 187 -15.49 -17.13 36.55
C GLY A 187 -15.59 -18.09 35.38
N LYS A 188 -14.55 -18.92 35.20
CA LYS A 188 -14.32 -19.67 33.96
C LYS A 188 -15.35 -20.75 33.57
N SER A 189 -16.43 -20.93 34.30
CA SER A 189 -17.34 -22.06 34.04
C SER A 189 -18.02 -21.90 32.70
N TYR A 190 -17.96 -22.92 31.84
CA TYR A 190 -18.58 -22.92 30.50
C TYR A 190 -17.94 -21.96 29.49
N ASP A 191 -16.70 -21.51 29.72
CA ASP A 191 -16.00 -20.59 28.81
C ASP A 191 -15.35 -21.31 27.63
N HIS A 192 -16.12 -22.17 26.95
CA HIS A 192 -15.70 -22.88 25.75
C HIS A 192 -15.64 -21.88 24.60
N ALA A 193 -14.45 -21.37 24.32
CA ALA A 193 -14.21 -20.26 23.42
C ALA A 193 -13.56 -20.75 22.13
N ASP A 194 -13.99 -20.19 21.00
CA ASP A 194 -13.53 -20.63 19.69
C ASP A 194 -12.84 -19.50 18.92
N TRP A 195 -11.64 -19.80 18.42
CA TRP A 195 -10.99 -19.04 17.35
C TRP A 195 -11.34 -19.67 16.00
N LEU A 196 -12.15 -18.99 15.20
CA LEU A 196 -12.76 -19.54 14.00
C LEU A 196 -12.05 -19.02 12.73
N SER A 197 -11.57 -19.94 11.90
CA SER A 197 -10.83 -19.64 10.65
C SER A 197 -9.71 -18.60 10.78
N PRO A 198 -8.79 -18.74 11.76
CA PRO A 198 -7.72 -17.77 11.96
C PRO A 198 -6.69 -17.79 10.83
N THR A 199 -6.40 -16.63 10.25
CA THR A 199 -5.46 -16.45 9.14
C THR A 199 -4.48 -15.31 9.38
N ILE A 200 -3.26 -15.47 8.85
CA ILE A 200 -2.22 -14.45 8.80
C ILE A 200 -1.90 -14.15 7.33
N THR A 201 -1.97 -12.88 6.94
CA THR A 201 -1.48 -12.44 5.63
C THR A 201 -0.04 -11.96 5.74
N CYS A 202 0.86 -12.53 4.95
CA CYS A 202 2.23 -12.04 4.80
C CYS A 202 2.46 -11.52 3.38
N GLU A 203 3.18 -10.41 3.27
CA GLU A 203 3.50 -9.76 2.00
C GLU A 203 4.96 -10.08 1.65
N ALA A 204 5.22 -10.54 0.42
CA ALA A 204 6.59 -10.72 -0.07
C ALA A 204 7.42 -9.47 0.26
N GLY A 205 8.51 -9.66 1.00
CA GLY A 205 9.29 -8.55 1.54
C GLY A 205 10.00 -7.79 0.43
N THR A 206 10.06 -6.47 0.55
CA THR A 206 11.12 -5.70 -0.10
C THR A 206 12.41 -5.90 0.68
N ALA A 207 13.55 -6.03 0.00
CA ALA A 207 14.85 -6.13 0.67
C ALA A 207 15.07 -4.90 1.58
N ALA A 208 15.72 -5.12 2.72
CA ALA A 208 16.08 -4.05 3.65
C ALA A 208 16.97 -3.02 2.97
N LEU A 209 16.84 -1.74 3.33
CA LEU A 209 17.70 -0.70 2.78
C LEU A 209 19.08 -0.71 3.45
N VAL A 210 20.12 -0.64 2.63
CA VAL A 210 21.52 -0.54 3.07
C VAL A 210 22.16 0.72 2.48
N PRO A 211 23.05 1.39 3.23
CA PRO A 211 23.76 2.55 2.70
C PRO A 211 24.70 2.13 1.57
N GLN A 212 24.62 2.83 0.44
CA GLN A 212 25.51 2.65 -0.69
C GLN A 212 26.00 4.01 -1.19
N THR A 213 27.30 4.13 -1.37
CA THR A 213 27.90 5.28 -2.06
C THR A 213 27.50 5.26 -3.52
N VAL A 214 26.89 6.36 -3.99
CA VAL A 214 26.44 6.53 -5.37
C VAL A 214 27.63 6.45 -6.31
N THR A 215 27.56 5.57 -7.32
CA THR A 215 28.61 5.47 -8.33
C THR A 215 28.46 6.62 -9.33
N VAL A 216 29.50 7.45 -9.46
CA VAL A 216 29.49 8.61 -10.36
C VAL A 216 30.65 8.49 -11.35
N PRO A 217 30.36 8.24 -12.65
CA PRO A 217 31.35 8.27 -13.72
C PRO A 217 32.10 9.60 -13.77
N GLY A 218 33.40 9.57 -14.10
CA GLY A 218 34.29 10.74 -14.02
C GLY A 218 33.75 11.98 -14.74
N GLY A 219 33.19 11.82 -15.94
CA GLY A 219 32.61 12.92 -16.73
C GLY A 219 31.31 13.51 -16.18
N LEU A 220 30.71 12.89 -15.16
CA LEU A 220 29.46 13.34 -14.53
C LEU A 220 29.68 13.94 -13.12
N ARG A 221 30.93 13.98 -12.66
CA ARG A 221 31.33 14.54 -11.35
C ARG A 221 31.39 16.06 -11.38
N SER A 222 30.27 16.67 -11.06
CA SER A 222 30.19 18.08 -10.65
C SER A 222 29.23 18.18 -9.48
N ALA A 223 29.24 19.31 -8.76
CA ALA A 223 28.33 19.52 -7.63
C ALA A 223 26.88 19.06 -7.94
N PRO A 224 26.23 18.31 -7.03
CA PRO A 224 26.70 17.93 -5.69
C PRO A 224 27.57 16.64 -5.64
N PHE A 225 27.92 16.05 -6.79
CA PHE A 225 28.68 14.78 -6.91
C PHE A 225 30.19 14.95 -7.07
N ASP A 226 30.69 16.18 -6.92
CA ASP A 226 32.11 16.46 -6.68
C ASP A 226 32.57 15.94 -5.30
N THR A 227 31.62 15.61 -4.43
CA THR A 227 31.81 14.91 -3.16
C THR A 227 31.03 13.59 -3.15
N PRO A 228 31.54 12.52 -2.50
CA PRO A 228 30.81 11.26 -2.39
C PRO A 228 29.43 11.47 -1.75
N ARG A 229 28.41 10.89 -2.38
CA ARG A 229 27.04 10.85 -1.85
C ARG A 229 26.67 9.43 -1.50
N THR A 230 25.89 9.27 -0.44
CA THR A 230 25.39 7.97 0.01
C THR A 230 23.87 8.02 -0.01
N LEU A 231 23.26 6.98 -0.59
CA LEU A 231 21.84 6.73 -0.55
C LEU A 231 21.61 5.38 0.12
N ASN A 232 20.49 5.21 0.82
CA ASN A 232 20.07 3.89 1.26
C ASN A 232 19.21 3.27 0.15
N VAL A 233 19.58 2.09 -0.32
CA VAL A 233 18.94 1.37 -1.43
C VAL A 233 18.70 -0.09 -1.01
N PRO A 234 17.82 -0.85 -1.70
CA PRO A 234 17.58 -2.24 -1.34
C PRO A 234 18.88 -3.05 -1.34
N ALA A 235 19.05 -3.92 -0.35
CA ALA A 235 20.20 -4.81 -0.28
C ALA A 235 20.34 -5.60 -1.59
N GLY A 236 21.57 -5.65 -2.13
CA GLY A 236 21.86 -6.26 -3.43
C GLY A 236 21.70 -5.33 -4.64
N SER A 237 21.07 -4.16 -4.49
CA SER A 237 21.03 -3.14 -5.54
C SER A 237 22.32 -2.31 -5.60
N ARG A 238 22.56 -1.69 -6.76
CA ARG A 238 23.54 -0.62 -6.97
C ARG A 238 22.83 0.61 -7.52
N ILE A 239 23.33 1.78 -7.16
CA ILE A 239 22.88 3.07 -7.68
C ILE A 239 24.04 3.82 -8.33
N SER A 240 23.80 4.27 -9.56
CA SER A 240 24.78 4.95 -10.42
C SER A 240 24.16 6.18 -11.06
N VAL A 241 24.91 7.28 -11.17
CA VAL A 241 24.50 8.43 -12.01
C VAL A 241 24.77 8.08 -13.47
N VAL A 242 23.73 8.03 -14.29
CA VAL A 242 23.83 7.71 -15.72
C VAL A 242 23.79 8.95 -16.60
N ALA A 243 23.20 10.05 -16.14
CA ALA A 243 23.23 11.33 -16.84
C ALA A 243 23.09 12.51 -15.89
N ARG A 244 23.57 13.68 -16.32
CA ARG A 244 23.32 14.97 -15.66
C ARG A 244 22.37 15.80 -16.50
N VAL A 245 21.17 16.01 -15.99
CA VAL A 245 20.08 16.73 -16.65
C VAL A 245 19.47 17.70 -15.63
N PRO A 246 19.93 18.97 -15.59
CA PRO A 246 19.37 19.99 -14.70
C PRO A 246 17.87 20.15 -14.93
N GLY A 247 17.06 20.17 -13.86
CA GLY A 247 15.61 20.29 -13.99
C GLY A 247 14.93 19.07 -14.63
N ALA A 248 15.54 17.89 -14.58
CA ALA A 248 14.92 16.64 -15.02
C ALA A 248 13.63 16.36 -14.26
N ARG A 249 12.52 16.14 -14.97
CA ARG A 249 11.23 15.81 -14.37
C ARG A 249 10.82 14.38 -14.70
N PHE A 250 9.91 14.17 -15.64
CA PHE A 250 9.34 12.85 -15.91
C PHE A 250 10.23 12.04 -16.84
N LEU A 251 10.18 10.72 -16.65
CA LEU A 251 10.99 9.74 -17.33
C LEU A 251 10.11 8.78 -18.13
N LEU A 252 10.57 8.40 -19.33
CA LEU A 252 9.92 7.34 -20.10
C LEU A 252 10.96 6.50 -20.84
N THR A 253 11.07 5.23 -20.47
CA THR A 253 11.88 4.25 -21.20
C THR A 253 11.13 3.80 -22.46
N LEU A 254 11.73 4.00 -23.62
CA LEU A 254 11.20 3.50 -24.90
C LEU A 254 11.55 2.02 -25.10
N PRO A 255 10.80 1.29 -25.95
CA PRO A 255 11.08 -0.12 -26.22
C PRO A 255 12.52 -0.41 -26.71
N GLY A 256 13.16 0.56 -27.38
CA GLY A 256 14.56 0.45 -27.82
C GLY A 256 15.61 0.70 -26.73
N GLY A 257 15.22 0.96 -25.48
CA GLY A 257 16.13 1.24 -24.36
C GLY A 257 16.64 2.68 -24.27
N ASP A 258 16.22 3.56 -25.19
CA ASP A 258 16.35 5.00 -25.06
C ASP A 258 15.47 5.50 -23.91
N LEU A 259 15.98 6.46 -23.14
CA LEU A 259 15.26 7.08 -22.03
C LEU A 259 14.92 8.52 -22.38
N LEU A 260 13.66 8.89 -22.28
CA LEU A 260 13.21 10.27 -22.45
C LEU A 260 13.16 10.97 -21.10
N VAL A 261 13.52 12.25 -21.08
CA VAL A 261 13.52 13.09 -19.87
C VAL A 261 12.87 14.42 -20.19
N SER A 262 11.81 14.79 -19.47
CA SER A 262 11.20 16.11 -19.64
C SER A 262 11.96 17.21 -18.88
N GLN A 263 12.02 18.41 -19.48
CA GLN A 263 12.58 19.62 -18.88
C GLN A 263 11.60 20.80 -19.07
N PRO A 264 10.57 20.91 -18.21
CA PRO A 264 9.52 21.92 -18.37
C PRO A 264 10.05 23.35 -18.38
N GLY A 265 11.02 23.69 -17.52
CA GLY A 265 11.59 25.03 -17.43
C GLY A 265 12.33 25.48 -18.70
N GLN A 266 12.69 24.52 -19.56
CA GLN A 266 13.49 24.72 -20.77
C GLN A 266 12.66 24.50 -22.03
N GLY A 267 11.40 24.07 -21.90
CA GLY A 267 10.53 23.81 -23.04
C GLY A 267 10.98 22.64 -23.91
N ARG A 268 11.61 21.61 -23.31
CA ARG A 268 12.27 20.52 -24.02
C ARG A 268 11.94 19.13 -23.48
N VAL A 269 12.06 18.15 -24.36
CA VAL A 269 12.22 16.73 -24.00
C VAL A 269 13.57 16.29 -24.53
N LEU A 270 14.41 15.73 -23.65
CA LEU A 270 15.69 15.16 -24.02
C LEU A 270 15.56 13.66 -24.29
N ARG A 271 16.41 13.16 -25.17
CA ARG A 271 16.73 11.75 -25.32
C ARG A 271 18.07 11.47 -24.66
N LEU A 272 18.08 10.50 -23.76
CA LEU A 272 19.28 9.82 -23.27
C LEU A 272 19.44 8.53 -24.06
N ALA A 273 20.49 8.44 -24.87
CA ALA A 273 20.72 7.31 -25.75
C ALA A 273 20.74 5.98 -24.99
N ALA A 274 20.24 4.91 -25.63
CA ALA A 274 20.42 3.55 -25.14
C ALA A 274 21.92 3.27 -24.89
N GLY A 275 22.28 3.02 -23.64
CA GLY A 275 23.64 2.67 -23.24
C GLY A 275 24.01 1.24 -23.62
N THR A 276 25.30 0.92 -23.62
CA THR A 276 25.81 -0.46 -23.76
C THR A 276 25.50 -1.33 -22.55
N ALA A 277 25.23 -0.70 -21.40
CA ALA A 277 24.72 -1.30 -20.18
C ALA A 277 23.76 -0.31 -19.49
N PRO A 278 22.83 -0.77 -18.62
CA PRO A 278 21.89 0.10 -17.92
C PRO A 278 22.54 1.22 -17.09
N ASP A 279 23.66 0.92 -16.43
CA ASP A 279 24.42 1.79 -15.53
C ASP A 279 25.49 2.64 -16.25
N ALA A 280 25.67 2.44 -17.57
CA ALA A 280 26.62 3.22 -18.35
C ALA A 280 26.18 4.69 -18.49
N PRO A 281 27.12 5.65 -18.55
CA PRO A 281 26.82 7.04 -18.90
C PRO A 281 26.03 7.12 -20.21
N ARG A 282 24.98 7.94 -20.23
CA ARG A 282 24.10 8.12 -21.38
C ARG A 282 24.30 9.50 -22.00
N ALA A 283 24.55 9.52 -23.30
CA ALA A 283 24.63 10.76 -24.06
C ALA A 283 23.25 11.41 -24.16
N ALA A 284 23.16 12.68 -23.76
CA ALA A 284 21.95 13.47 -23.86
C ALA A 284 21.90 14.26 -25.17
N SER A 285 20.73 14.32 -25.78
CA SER A 285 20.44 15.14 -26.96
C SER A 285 19.03 15.71 -26.87
N VAL A 286 18.80 16.88 -27.47
CA VAL A 286 17.45 17.45 -27.56
C VAL A 286 16.64 16.63 -28.56
N LEU A 287 15.50 16.10 -28.12
CA LEU A 287 14.59 15.34 -28.96
C LEU A 287 13.43 16.20 -29.45
N LEU A 288 12.82 16.95 -28.54
CA LEU A 288 11.76 17.92 -28.81
C LEU A 288 12.10 19.25 -28.14
N GLU A 289 11.80 20.35 -28.79
CA GLU A 289 12.01 21.71 -28.27
C GLU A 289 10.94 22.70 -28.73
N GLY A 290 10.94 23.90 -28.15
CA GLY A 290 9.92 24.92 -28.43
C GLY A 290 8.56 24.60 -27.80
N LEU A 291 8.54 23.69 -26.82
CA LEU A 291 7.34 23.28 -26.09
C LEU A 291 7.09 24.21 -24.90
N ARG A 292 5.82 24.37 -24.50
CA ARG A 292 5.45 25.13 -23.30
C ARG A 292 5.38 24.21 -22.10
N SER A 293 6.47 24.18 -21.35
CA SER A 293 6.59 23.42 -20.10
C SER A 293 6.13 21.96 -20.24
N PRO A 294 6.75 21.18 -21.16
CA PRO A 294 6.43 19.77 -21.35
C PRO A 294 6.77 19.01 -20.09
N HIS A 295 5.78 18.39 -19.46
CA HIS A 295 5.92 17.78 -18.15
C HIS A 295 5.82 16.28 -18.22
N ASP A 296 4.64 15.73 -18.50
CA ASP A 296 4.42 14.28 -18.51
C ASP A 296 4.59 13.67 -19.92
N LEU A 297 4.97 12.39 -19.95
CA LEU A 297 5.36 11.62 -21.14
C LEU A 297 4.72 10.23 -21.10
N VAL A 298 3.83 9.91 -22.04
CA VAL A 298 3.16 8.60 -22.08
C VAL A 298 3.27 7.96 -23.44
N LEU A 299 3.63 6.68 -23.49
CA LEU A 299 3.59 5.88 -24.71
C LEU A 299 2.21 5.20 -24.83
N SER A 300 1.57 5.30 -25.98
CA SER A 300 0.35 4.56 -26.28
C SER A 300 0.23 4.22 -27.76
N THR A 301 -0.39 3.08 -28.07
CA THR A 301 -0.63 2.66 -29.45
C THR A 301 -2.07 2.95 -29.84
N GLN A 302 -2.26 3.69 -30.93
CA GLN A 302 -3.57 4.07 -31.46
C GLN A 302 -3.67 3.65 -32.92
N GLY A 303 -4.71 2.89 -33.26
CA GLY A 303 -4.88 2.37 -34.63
C GLY A 303 -3.66 1.59 -35.15
N GLY A 304 -2.97 0.85 -34.27
CA GLY A 304 -1.76 0.09 -34.60
C GLY A 304 -0.47 0.91 -34.70
N THR A 305 -0.52 2.23 -34.52
CA THR A 305 0.68 3.09 -34.53
C THR A 305 1.06 3.49 -33.11
N PRO A 306 2.31 3.26 -32.66
CA PRO A 306 2.79 3.76 -31.38
C PRO A 306 3.05 5.27 -31.43
N TYR A 307 2.58 5.99 -30.41
CA TYR A 307 2.74 7.41 -30.24
C TYR A 307 3.33 7.74 -28.87
N LEU A 308 4.24 8.72 -28.84
CA LEU A 308 4.57 9.46 -27.63
C LEU A 308 3.55 10.59 -27.46
N TYR A 309 2.85 10.62 -26.34
CA TYR A 309 2.05 11.75 -25.88
C TYR A 309 2.90 12.62 -24.96
N VAL A 310 2.82 13.95 -25.15
CA VAL A 310 3.52 14.94 -24.34
C VAL A 310 2.52 15.95 -23.81
N ALA A 311 2.51 16.12 -22.49
CA ALA A 311 1.66 17.07 -21.82
C ALA A 311 2.37 18.42 -21.67
N GLU A 312 1.93 19.42 -22.44
CA GLU A 312 2.28 20.83 -22.24
C GLU A 312 1.21 21.48 -21.36
N THR A 313 1.52 22.62 -20.74
CA THR A 313 0.58 23.29 -19.82
C THR A 313 -0.77 23.62 -20.45
N HIS A 314 -0.78 23.90 -21.76
CA HIS A 314 -1.92 24.42 -22.52
C HIS A 314 -2.46 23.45 -23.58
N ARG A 315 -1.82 22.29 -23.79
CA ARG A 315 -2.23 21.32 -24.81
C ARG A 315 -1.60 19.94 -24.58
N ILE A 316 -2.18 18.91 -25.18
CA ILE A 316 -1.57 17.59 -25.30
C ILE A 316 -1.18 17.36 -26.76
N MET A 317 0.09 17.08 -27.00
CA MET A 317 0.63 16.69 -28.30
C MET A 317 0.83 15.18 -28.35
N ARG A 318 0.80 14.61 -29.57
CA ARG A 318 1.31 13.26 -29.82
C ARG A 318 2.26 13.23 -31.02
N TYR A 319 3.23 12.33 -30.99
CA TYR A 319 4.26 12.16 -32.01
C TYR A 319 4.35 10.69 -32.39
N PRO A 320 4.15 10.30 -33.66
CA PRO A 320 4.29 8.91 -34.07
C PRO A 320 5.74 8.46 -33.91
N LEU A 321 5.95 7.23 -33.46
CA LEU A 321 7.29 6.65 -33.40
C LEU A 321 7.70 6.16 -34.79
N ARG A 322 8.85 6.62 -35.29
CA ARG A 322 9.52 6.15 -36.50
C ARG A 322 10.91 5.65 -36.14
N GLY A 323 11.21 4.40 -36.49
CA GLY A 323 12.47 3.75 -36.08
C GLY A 323 12.64 3.66 -34.56
N GLY A 324 11.52 3.59 -33.81
CA GLY A 324 11.52 3.51 -32.35
C GLY A 324 11.62 4.85 -31.61
N LEU A 325 11.74 5.98 -32.32
CA LEU A 325 11.83 7.32 -31.73
C LEU A 325 10.68 8.22 -32.21
N PRO A 326 10.22 9.18 -31.39
CA PRO A 326 9.24 10.18 -31.80
C PRO A 326 9.72 11.00 -33.00
N ASP A 327 8.89 11.10 -34.04
CA ASP A 327 9.12 12.02 -35.16
C ASP A 327 8.58 13.42 -34.83
N ALA A 328 9.50 14.33 -34.49
CA ALA A 328 9.19 15.71 -34.13
C ALA A 328 8.43 16.47 -35.24
N ALA A 329 8.73 16.18 -36.52
CA ALA A 329 8.11 16.86 -37.66
C ALA A 329 6.67 16.40 -37.90
N ALA A 330 6.29 15.23 -37.37
CA ALA A 330 4.97 14.64 -37.49
C ALA A 330 4.10 14.83 -36.22
N GLY A 331 4.44 15.80 -35.37
CA GLY A 331 3.68 16.12 -34.16
C GLY A 331 2.24 16.56 -34.47
N GLN A 332 1.29 16.09 -33.67
CA GLN A 332 -0.14 16.37 -33.82
C GLN A 332 -0.73 16.84 -32.49
N THR A 333 -1.59 17.86 -32.52
CA THR A 333 -2.33 18.29 -31.33
C THR A 333 -3.55 17.39 -31.11
N VAL A 334 -3.65 16.80 -29.92
CA VAL A 334 -4.77 15.95 -29.51
C VAL A 334 -5.82 16.79 -28.78
N VAL A 335 -5.37 17.58 -27.81
CA VAL A 335 -6.19 18.51 -27.03
C VAL A 335 -5.50 19.88 -27.05
N SER A 336 -6.24 20.95 -27.27
CA SER A 336 -5.74 22.33 -27.28
C SER A 336 -6.54 23.22 -26.34
N GLY A 337 -5.98 24.34 -25.87
CA GLY A 337 -6.72 25.28 -25.02
C GLY A 337 -7.03 24.71 -23.63
N LEU A 338 -6.13 23.89 -23.09
CA LEU A 338 -6.15 23.55 -21.68
C LEU A 338 -5.79 24.80 -20.84
N PRO A 339 -6.35 24.94 -19.64
CA PRO A 339 -6.10 26.10 -18.81
C PRO A 339 -4.64 26.12 -18.32
N ASP A 340 -3.97 27.25 -18.53
CA ASP A 340 -2.61 27.54 -18.04
C ASP A 340 -2.52 28.97 -17.51
N ALA A 341 -1.33 29.37 -17.03
CA ALA A 341 -1.11 30.69 -16.43
C ALA A 341 -1.37 31.89 -17.38
N SER A 342 -1.50 31.66 -18.69
CA SER A 342 -1.77 32.72 -19.67
C SER A 342 -3.25 33.14 -19.72
N LEU A 343 -4.14 32.43 -19.03
CA LEU A 343 -5.55 32.80 -18.93
C LEU A 343 -5.73 34.16 -18.23
N PRO A 344 -6.49 35.11 -18.83
CA PRO A 344 -6.63 36.46 -18.29
C PRO A 344 -7.14 36.53 -16.85
N GLU A 345 -8.06 35.64 -16.47
CA GLU A 345 -8.61 35.58 -15.11
C GLU A 345 -7.59 35.15 -14.06
N LEU A 346 -6.51 34.47 -14.47
CA LEU A 346 -5.44 34.02 -13.57
C LEU A 346 -4.33 35.06 -13.43
N ARG A 347 -4.20 36.00 -14.37
CA ARG A 347 -3.17 37.08 -14.34
C ARG A 347 -1.74 36.54 -14.10
N GLY A 348 -1.41 35.38 -14.66
CA GLY A 348 -0.13 34.72 -14.44
C GLY A 348 -0.05 33.84 -13.19
N ASN A 349 -1.04 33.87 -12.30
CA ASN A 349 -1.06 33.14 -11.03
C ASN A 349 -1.83 31.83 -11.15
N TYR A 350 -1.18 30.81 -11.71
CA TYR A 350 -1.67 29.44 -11.68
C TYR A 350 -0.70 28.59 -10.86
N GLY A 351 -1.08 28.25 -9.63
CA GLY A 351 -0.24 27.48 -8.70
C GLY A 351 0.23 26.14 -9.25
N HIS A 352 -0.63 25.42 -9.98
CA HIS A 352 -0.36 24.08 -10.51
C HIS A 352 -0.70 23.97 -12.02
N ALA A 353 0.04 24.70 -12.86
CA ALA A 353 -0.26 24.78 -14.30
C ALA A 353 0.19 23.56 -15.12
N LEU A 354 1.10 22.74 -14.58
CA LEU A 354 1.59 21.53 -15.25
C LEU A 354 0.46 20.50 -15.43
N LYS A 355 0.66 19.57 -16.36
CA LYS A 355 -0.36 18.60 -16.77
C LYS A 355 0.25 17.22 -16.75
N ASN A 356 -0.49 16.30 -16.14
CA ASN A 356 -0.18 14.88 -16.15
C ASN A 356 -1.25 14.13 -16.92
N ILE A 357 -0.84 13.01 -17.53
CA ILE A 357 -1.69 12.25 -18.43
C ILE A 357 -1.54 10.75 -18.21
N ALA A 358 -2.59 10.01 -18.55
CA ALA A 358 -2.54 8.56 -18.71
C ALA A 358 -3.41 8.15 -19.90
N VAL A 359 -3.10 7.03 -20.54
CA VAL A 359 -3.89 6.52 -21.66
C VAL A 359 -4.30 5.07 -21.40
N ASP A 360 -5.60 4.79 -21.47
CA ASP A 360 -6.18 3.44 -21.43
C ASP A 360 -7.06 3.21 -22.65
N GLY A 361 -6.62 2.32 -23.55
CA GLY A 361 -7.27 2.11 -24.85
C GLY A 361 -7.42 3.43 -25.62
N ASP A 362 -8.66 3.80 -25.92
CA ASP A 362 -9.00 5.04 -26.64
C ASP A 362 -9.24 6.25 -25.70
N THR A 363 -9.03 6.10 -24.39
CA THR A 363 -9.25 7.17 -23.41
C THR A 363 -7.94 7.81 -22.99
N LEU A 364 -7.82 9.12 -23.18
CA LEU A 364 -6.76 9.96 -22.65
C LEU A 364 -7.29 10.67 -21.39
N TYR A 365 -6.71 10.36 -20.25
CA TYR A 365 -6.94 11.06 -18.99
C TYR A 365 -5.98 12.24 -18.87
N VAL A 366 -6.50 13.40 -18.46
CA VAL A 366 -5.71 14.62 -18.26
C VAL A 366 -6.03 15.21 -16.90
N SER A 367 -5.00 15.38 -16.07
CA SER A 367 -5.08 16.12 -14.81
C SER A 367 -5.15 17.62 -15.08
N ILE A 368 -6.18 18.28 -14.55
CA ILE A 368 -6.31 19.74 -14.52
C ILE A 368 -6.31 20.16 -13.04
N ALA A 369 -5.11 20.42 -12.52
CA ALA A 369 -4.90 20.79 -11.13
C ALA A 369 -5.42 22.19 -10.77
N SER A 370 -5.51 22.48 -9.47
CA SER A 370 -6.02 23.73 -8.91
C SER A 370 -5.15 24.94 -9.28
N ALA A 371 -5.76 26.11 -9.50
CA ALA A 371 -4.99 27.34 -9.62
C ALA A 371 -4.56 27.88 -8.25
N THR A 372 -5.27 27.48 -7.21
CA THR A 372 -5.13 27.99 -5.85
C THR A 372 -4.83 26.87 -4.84
N ASN A 373 -4.55 27.26 -3.59
CA ASN A 373 -4.37 26.31 -2.50
C ASN A 373 -5.69 25.59 -2.12
N ALA A 374 -6.77 26.36 -1.92
CA ALA A 374 -8.08 25.86 -1.49
C ALA A 374 -9.20 26.88 -1.74
N ASP A 375 -9.29 27.44 -2.95
CA ASP A 375 -10.37 28.36 -3.32
C ASP A 375 -11.48 27.61 -4.10
N PRO A 376 -12.73 27.61 -3.62
CA PRO A 376 -13.87 27.07 -4.36
C PRO A 376 -14.09 27.66 -5.77
N ALA A 377 -13.52 28.83 -6.09
CA ALA A 377 -13.57 29.41 -7.44
C ALA A 377 -12.96 28.48 -8.50
N ASP A 378 -12.01 27.63 -8.14
CA ASP A 378 -11.45 26.61 -9.03
C ASP A 378 -12.50 25.60 -9.50
N LEU A 379 -13.53 25.35 -8.68
CA LEU A 379 -14.63 24.45 -9.03
C LEU A 379 -15.65 25.06 -9.99
N ALA A 380 -15.66 26.39 -10.13
CA ALA A 380 -16.53 27.13 -11.04
C ALA A 380 -15.88 27.43 -12.41
N ALA A 381 -14.57 27.19 -12.54
CA ALA A 381 -13.86 27.34 -13.80
C ALA A 381 -14.36 26.36 -14.87
N THR A 382 -14.13 26.69 -16.14
CA THR A 382 -14.40 25.79 -17.28
C THR A 382 -13.15 25.71 -18.16
N PRO A 383 -12.45 24.56 -18.22
CA PRO A 383 -12.67 23.35 -17.43
C PRO A 383 -12.57 23.59 -15.90
N LYS A 384 -13.34 22.82 -15.12
CA LYS A 384 -13.20 22.72 -13.65
C LYS A 384 -11.77 22.35 -13.29
N ARG A 385 -11.19 23.00 -12.29
CA ARG A 385 -9.85 22.70 -11.79
C ARG A 385 -9.89 21.84 -10.53
N GLY A 386 -8.79 21.18 -10.20
CA GLY A 386 -8.75 20.14 -9.17
C GLY A 386 -9.49 18.87 -9.61
N ALA A 387 -9.28 18.46 -10.86
CA ALA A 387 -10.06 17.42 -11.52
C ALA A 387 -9.26 16.63 -12.56
N VAL A 388 -9.78 15.45 -12.93
CA VAL A 388 -9.30 14.64 -14.05
C VAL A 388 -10.39 14.62 -15.13
N TYR A 389 -9.98 14.84 -16.38
CA TYR A 389 -10.84 14.80 -17.56
C TYR A 389 -10.48 13.65 -18.48
N ALA A 390 -11.49 13.09 -19.15
CA ALA A 390 -11.34 12.07 -20.19
C ALA A 390 -11.58 12.69 -21.57
N TYR A 391 -10.67 12.42 -22.50
CA TYR A 391 -10.72 12.79 -23.92
C TYR A 391 -10.54 11.53 -24.78
N ALA A 392 -10.91 11.60 -26.06
CA ALA A 392 -10.59 10.53 -27.00
C ALA A 392 -9.10 10.62 -27.39
N ALA A 393 -8.31 9.58 -27.12
CA ALA A 393 -6.87 9.57 -27.36
C ALA A 393 -6.50 9.67 -28.85
N ASN A 394 -7.38 9.24 -29.74
CA ASN A 394 -7.16 9.25 -31.20
C ASN A 394 -7.86 10.41 -31.95
N THR A 395 -8.61 11.25 -31.25
CA THR A 395 -9.26 12.42 -31.86
C THR A 395 -8.34 13.64 -31.78
N LEU A 396 -8.05 14.25 -32.92
CA LEU A 396 -7.18 15.42 -32.99
C LEU A 396 -7.95 16.72 -32.73
N ASN A 397 -7.23 17.73 -32.22
CA ASN A 397 -7.69 19.11 -32.06
C ASN A 397 -8.98 19.25 -31.23
N GLN A 398 -9.17 18.41 -30.21
CA GLN A 398 -10.24 18.60 -29.24
C GLN A 398 -9.99 19.89 -28.46
N ALA A 399 -11.05 20.66 -28.20
CA ALA A 399 -10.95 21.80 -27.29
C ALA A 399 -10.78 21.29 -25.84
N GLY A 400 -10.00 21.99 -25.02
CA GLY A 400 -9.77 21.63 -23.62
C GLY A 400 -11.09 21.56 -22.84
N ALA A 401 -12.03 22.48 -23.13
CA ALA A 401 -13.37 22.47 -22.56
C ALA A 401 -14.27 21.31 -23.02
N ALA A 402 -13.89 20.56 -24.08
CA ALA A 402 -14.70 19.44 -24.59
C ALA A 402 -14.47 18.12 -23.82
N GLY A 403 -13.52 18.09 -22.88
CA GLY A 403 -13.26 16.90 -22.08
C GLY A 403 -14.46 16.54 -21.22
N ARG A 404 -14.71 15.25 -21.05
CA ARG A 404 -15.68 14.76 -20.08
C ARG A 404 -15.05 14.78 -18.69
N LEU A 405 -15.69 15.41 -17.73
CA LEU A 405 -15.25 15.33 -16.33
C LEU A 405 -15.28 13.86 -15.89
N TYR A 406 -14.12 13.31 -15.53
CA TYR A 406 -13.97 11.92 -15.09
C TYR A 406 -14.01 11.82 -13.56
N ALA A 407 -13.27 12.69 -12.88
CA ALA A 407 -13.27 12.80 -11.42
C ALA A 407 -12.95 14.22 -10.96
N GLN A 408 -13.36 14.57 -9.74
CA GLN A 408 -13.14 15.90 -9.17
C GLN A 408 -12.74 15.85 -7.69
N GLY A 409 -12.37 17.02 -7.15
CA GLY A 409 -11.92 17.15 -5.77
C GLY A 409 -10.53 16.58 -5.55
N ILE A 410 -9.66 16.69 -6.56
CA ILE A 410 -8.28 16.21 -6.57
C ILE A 410 -7.38 17.43 -6.81
N ARG A 411 -6.88 18.07 -5.74
CA ARG A 411 -6.18 19.37 -5.80
C ARG A 411 -5.12 19.44 -6.89
N ASN A 412 -4.10 18.58 -6.80
CA ASN A 412 -3.00 18.56 -7.74
C ASN A 412 -2.51 17.11 -7.96
N ALA A 413 -3.13 16.40 -8.91
CA ALA A 413 -2.68 15.07 -9.32
C ALA A 413 -1.47 15.20 -10.26
N GLU A 414 -0.28 14.99 -9.69
CA GLU A 414 1.01 15.16 -10.36
C GLU A 414 1.57 13.84 -10.91
N GLY A 415 0.96 12.69 -10.60
CA GLY A 415 1.33 11.40 -11.18
C GLY A 415 0.11 10.63 -11.58
N LEU A 416 -0.02 10.26 -12.86
CA LEU A 416 -1.16 9.52 -13.41
C LEU A 416 -0.66 8.24 -14.08
N ALA A 417 -1.20 7.09 -13.71
CA ALA A 417 -0.84 5.83 -14.34
C ALA A 417 -2.01 4.85 -14.35
N ILE A 418 -2.04 3.98 -15.37
CA ILE A 418 -2.96 2.83 -15.41
C ILE A 418 -2.26 1.64 -14.77
N ALA A 419 -2.90 1.00 -13.80
CA ALA A 419 -2.34 -0.20 -13.18
C ALA A 419 -2.22 -1.34 -14.20
N PRO A 420 -1.04 -1.97 -14.36
CA PRO A 420 -0.80 -2.97 -15.39
C PRO A 420 -1.79 -4.13 -15.38
N GLY A 421 -2.28 -4.51 -16.56
CA GLY A 421 -3.25 -5.59 -16.72
C GLY A 421 -4.68 -5.24 -16.26
N THR A 422 -4.94 -3.98 -15.93
CA THR A 422 -6.26 -3.49 -15.50
C THR A 422 -6.65 -2.26 -16.32
N ARG A 423 -7.79 -1.66 -15.98
CA ARG A 423 -8.21 -0.34 -16.46
C ARG A 423 -8.25 0.70 -15.33
N ASP A 424 -7.61 0.39 -14.21
CA ASP A 424 -7.64 1.22 -13.01
C ASP A 424 -6.70 2.40 -13.17
N LEU A 425 -7.26 3.60 -13.22
CA LEU A 425 -6.50 4.84 -13.13
C LEU A 425 -6.08 5.08 -11.68
N TRP A 426 -4.79 5.33 -11.47
CA TRP A 426 -4.23 5.74 -10.19
C TRP A 426 -3.64 7.14 -10.29
N VAL A 427 -3.79 7.92 -9.21
CA VAL A 427 -3.22 9.26 -9.11
C VAL A 427 -2.49 9.49 -7.80
N ALA A 428 -1.30 10.10 -7.89
CA ALA A 428 -0.55 10.64 -6.76
C ALA A 428 -0.83 12.15 -6.65
N VAL A 429 -1.20 12.62 -5.46
CA VAL A 429 -1.81 13.94 -5.26
C VAL A 429 -1.03 14.77 -4.25
N ASN A 430 -0.77 16.04 -4.58
CA ASN A 430 -0.31 17.05 -3.64
C ASN A 430 -1.51 17.78 -3.05
N ASN A 431 -1.69 17.66 -1.75
CA ASN A 431 -2.83 18.14 -1.01
C ASN A 431 -2.61 19.58 -0.50
N ARG A 432 -3.59 20.10 0.24
CA ARG A 432 -3.64 21.51 0.67
C ARG A 432 -2.50 21.86 1.64
N ASP A 433 -1.93 23.05 1.46
CA ASP A 433 -0.99 23.67 2.39
C ASP A 433 -1.70 24.44 3.51
N ASN A 434 -1.09 24.54 4.70
CA ASN A 434 -1.57 25.39 5.81
C ASN A 434 -3.04 25.14 6.18
N VAL A 435 -3.41 23.87 6.32
CA VAL A 435 -4.75 23.50 6.78
C VAL A 435 -4.99 24.04 8.20
N ALA A 436 -6.17 24.62 8.43
CA ALA A 436 -6.58 25.07 9.74
C ALA A 436 -7.09 23.90 10.60
N TYR A 437 -6.90 23.98 11.91
CA TYR A 437 -7.34 22.96 12.85
C TYR A 437 -8.87 22.87 12.89
N PRO A 438 -9.48 21.69 12.64
CA PRO A 438 -10.91 21.60 12.39
C PRO A 438 -11.79 21.34 13.63
N PHE A 439 -11.20 21.28 14.83
CA PHE A 439 -11.91 20.86 16.05
C PHE A 439 -11.87 21.94 17.13
N HIS A 440 -12.92 22.01 17.96
CA HIS A 440 -13.00 22.90 19.12
C HIS A 440 -12.21 22.33 20.30
N ARG A 441 -10.89 22.53 20.30
CA ARG A 441 -9.96 22.02 21.32
C ARG A 441 -8.73 22.92 21.41
N ASP A 442 -8.15 22.99 22.60
CA ASP A 442 -6.81 23.55 22.83
C ASP A 442 -5.76 22.45 22.64
N ILE A 443 -5.05 22.49 21.50
CA ILE A 443 -3.95 21.55 21.20
C ILE A 443 -2.57 22.17 21.45
N THR A 444 -2.51 23.46 21.74
CA THR A 444 -1.25 24.16 22.08
C THR A 444 -0.98 24.21 23.58
N GLY A 445 -2.02 24.09 24.41
CA GLY A 445 -1.98 24.16 25.87
C GLY A 445 -1.97 25.57 26.44
N ASP A 446 -2.36 26.58 25.66
CA ASP A 446 -2.35 28.00 26.07
C ASP A 446 -3.68 28.47 26.71
N GLY A 447 -4.67 27.57 26.79
CA GLY A 447 -5.99 27.83 27.34
C GLY A 447 -6.99 28.44 26.35
N GLN A 448 -6.67 28.52 25.05
CA GLN A 448 -7.57 29.00 24.00
C GLN A 448 -8.02 27.88 23.05
N ASP A 449 -9.18 28.06 22.43
CA ASP A 449 -9.67 27.14 21.39
C ASP A 449 -8.93 27.38 20.07
N ASP A 450 -8.30 26.32 19.53
CA ASP A 450 -7.53 26.38 18.28
C ASP A 450 -8.41 26.21 17.02
N TYR A 451 -9.73 26.06 17.14
CA TYR A 451 -10.63 25.91 15.98
C TYR A 451 -10.42 27.03 14.94
N GLY A 452 -10.14 26.63 13.70
CA GLY A 452 -9.92 27.56 12.60
C GLY A 452 -8.52 28.19 12.55
N GLN A 453 -7.64 27.89 13.51
CA GLN A 453 -6.26 28.38 13.53
C GLN A 453 -5.32 27.48 12.73
N VAL A 454 -4.31 28.08 12.11
CA VAL A 454 -3.22 27.32 11.47
C VAL A 454 -2.17 27.00 12.52
N VAL A 455 -2.25 25.81 13.10
CA VAL A 455 -1.34 25.36 14.16
C VAL A 455 -0.20 24.52 13.55
N PRO A 456 1.08 24.92 13.68
CA PRO A 456 2.20 24.21 13.04
C PRO A 456 2.31 22.72 13.39
N SER A 457 1.97 22.33 14.63
CA SER A 457 1.97 20.91 15.03
C SER A 457 0.89 20.10 14.35
N TYR A 458 -0.25 20.71 14.03
CA TYR A 458 -1.30 20.05 13.25
C TYR A 458 -0.93 19.97 11.77
N VAL A 459 -0.48 21.11 11.20
CA VAL A 459 -0.04 21.18 9.79
C VAL A 459 1.03 20.15 9.50
N ASP A 460 1.98 19.91 10.41
CA ASP A 460 3.08 19.00 10.14
C ASP A 460 2.65 17.61 9.66
N ASP A 461 1.52 17.12 10.14
CA ASP A 461 1.03 15.78 9.84
C ASP A 461 -0.32 15.78 9.10
N HIS A 462 -0.82 16.97 8.70
CA HIS A 462 -2.11 17.13 8.03
C HIS A 462 -2.11 18.14 6.85
N PRO A 463 -2.92 17.87 5.81
CA PRO A 463 -3.46 16.57 5.49
C PRO A 463 -2.37 15.63 4.92
N PRO A 464 -2.50 14.30 5.09
CA PRO A 464 -1.65 13.35 4.37
C PRO A 464 -1.86 13.46 2.86
N GLU A 465 -0.83 13.06 2.11
CA GLU A 465 -0.82 13.11 0.65
C GLU A 465 -1.53 11.85 0.07
N PRO A 466 -2.53 12.00 -0.81
CA PRO A 466 -3.25 10.84 -1.37
C PRO A 466 -2.51 10.09 -2.49
N LEU A 467 -2.63 8.76 -2.50
CA LEU A 467 -2.51 7.89 -3.67
C LEU A 467 -3.86 7.18 -3.87
N ILE A 468 -4.55 7.51 -4.96
CA ILE A 468 -5.98 7.21 -5.14
C ILE A 468 -6.18 6.31 -6.36
N ARG A 469 -6.95 5.22 -6.20
CA ARG A 469 -7.56 4.50 -7.32
C ARG A 469 -8.81 5.26 -7.77
N VAL A 470 -8.71 5.99 -8.88
CA VAL A 470 -9.75 6.90 -9.34
C VAL A 470 -10.85 6.15 -10.09
N ARG A 471 -12.09 6.24 -9.59
CA ARG A 471 -13.29 5.81 -10.33
C ARG A 471 -13.95 6.94 -11.12
N ASP A 472 -14.65 6.57 -12.19
CA ASP A 472 -15.51 7.48 -12.96
C ASP A 472 -16.60 8.09 -12.06
N GLY A 473 -16.81 9.39 -12.21
CA GLY A 473 -17.73 10.20 -11.39
C GLY A 473 -17.29 10.39 -9.94
N GLY A 474 -16.04 10.09 -9.58
CA GLY A 474 -15.56 10.20 -8.20
C GLY A 474 -15.39 11.64 -7.71
N HIS A 475 -15.60 11.88 -6.40
CA HIS A 475 -15.36 13.15 -5.72
C HIS A 475 -14.49 12.95 -4.45
N TYR A 476 -13.25 13.44 -4.48
CA TYR A 476 -12.24 13.16 -3.44
C TYR A 476 -12.04 14.32 -2.44
N GLY A 477 -13.12 15.02 -2.10
CA GLY A 477 -13.15 15.98 -1.00
C GLY A 477 -12.70 17.42 -1.30
N TRP A 478 -11.57 17.64 -1.97
CA TRP A 478 -11.00 19.01 -2.12
C TRP A 478 -11.96 19.96 -2.87
N PRO A 479 -12.07 21.25 -2.50
CA PRO A 479 -11.38 21.95 -1.40
C PRO A 479 -12.15 21.91 -0.07
N PHE A 480 -13.22 21.12 0.04
CA PHE A 480 -14.18 21.16 1.14
C PHE A 480 -13.92 20.12 2.24
N CYS A 481 -13.13 19.10 1.94
CA CYS A 481 -12.81 18.01 2.86
C CYS A 481 -11.32 17.66 2.77
N ASN A 482 -10.70 17.37 3.90
CA ASN A 482 -9.28 17.02 4.02
C ASN A 482 -9.14 15.57 4.51
N PRO A 483 -8.28 14.73 3.92
CA PRO A 483 -8.08 13.36 4.37
C PRO A 483 -7.72 13.27 5.85
N ASN A 484 -8.34 12.33 6.57
CA ASN A 484 -8.11 12.11 8.00
C ASN A 484 -7.26 10.83 8.23
N PRO A 485 -6.06 10.94 8.84
CA PRO A 485 -5.17 9.82 9.11
C PRO A 485 -5.40 9.09 10.45
N ASP A 486 -6.33 9.52 11.31
CA ASP A 486 -6.52 9.02 12.70
C ASP A 486 -6.75 7.50 12.76
N GLY A 487 -7.42 6.94 11.74
CA GLY A 487 -7.67 5.51 11.59
C GLY A 487 -6.57 4.73 10.85
N GLY A 488 -5.46 5.38 10.53
CA GLY A 488 -4.40 4.87 9.66
C GLY A 488 -4.52 5.33 8.21
N LEU A 489 -3.53 5.00 7.38
CA LEU A 489 -3.38 5.54 6.02
C LEU A 489 -4.09 4.73 4.92
N LEU A 490 -4.87 3.71 5.25
CA LEU A 490 -5.63 2.94 4.25
C LEU A 490 -7.10 3.32 4.30
N ASN A 491 -7.72 3.51 3.13
CA ASN A 491 -9.15 3.81 3.01
C ASN A 491 -9.58 4.98 3.91
N MET A 492 -8.81 6.07 3.88
CA MET A 492 -8.97 7.20 4.79
C MET A 492 -10.30 7.95 4.52
N PRO A 493 -11.07 8.29 5.57
CA PRO A 493 -12.18 9.22 5.47
C PRO A 493 -11.64 10.66 5.35
N PHE A 494 -12.55 11.64 5.43
CA PHE A 494 -12.19 13.05 5.44
C PHE A 494 -12.79 13.79 6.62
N ASP A 495 -12.06 14.77 7.12
CA ASP A 495 -12.59 15.84 7.96
C ASP A 495 -13.11 16.98 7.10
N ARG A 496 -14.10 17.71 7.61
CA ARG A 496 -14.57 18.95 6.98
C ARG A 496 -13.50 20.02 7.05
N ASP A 497 -13.34 20.75 5.96
CA ASP A 497 -12.51 21.95 5.96
C ASP A 497 -13.25 23.11 6.63
N VAL A 498 -12.68 23.65 7.71
CA VAL A 498 -13.32 24.73 8.48
C VAL A 498 -13.29 26.09 7.81
N GLN A 499 -12.49 26.27 6.76
CA GLN A 499 -12.39 27.54 6.05
C GLN A 499 -13.32 27.57 4.84
N THR A 500 -13.51 26.43 4.16
CA THR A 500 -14.33 26.35 2.94
C THR A 500 -15.67 25.62 3.13
N ASN A 501 -15.84 24.88 4.22
CA ASN A 501 -16.99 23.98 4.46
C ASN A 501 -17.33 23.82 5.96
N ALA A 502 -17.20 24.87 6.76
CA ALA A 502 -17.42 24.82 8.22
C ALA A 502 -18.78 24.23 8.63
N ASP A 503 -19.86 24.56 7.91
CA ASP A 503 -21.21 24.07 8.19
C ASP A 503 -21.52 22.72 7.52
N GLY A 504 -20.58 22.17 6.74
CA GLY A 504 -20.75 20.93 5.98
C GLY A 504 -21.76 21.00 4.83
N ARG A 505 -22.29 22.19 4.49
CA ARG A 505 -23.34 22.32 3.47
C ARG A 505 -22.80 22.37 2.05
N ARG A 506 -21.50 22.63 1.84
CA ARG A 506 -20.88 22.64 0.50
C ARG A 506 -20.62 21.23 0.00
N LEU A 507 -20.19 20.35 0.90
CA LEU A 507 -20.01 18.93 0.64
C LEU A 507 -20.17 18.15 1.94
N ASN A 508 -20.98 17.09 1.90
CA ASN A 508 -20.98 16.10 2.97
C ASN A 508 -19.75 15.19 2.80
N CYS A 509 -18.74 15.36 3.65
CA CYS A 509 -17.48 14.64 3.57
C CYS A 509 -17.62 13.12 3.79
N ASP A 510 -18.71 12.67 4.44
CA ASP A 510 -18.99 11.24 4.60
C ASP A 510 -19.42 10.55 3.29
N LEU A 511 -19.88 11.34 2.31
CA LEU A 511 -20.28 10.87 0.98
C LEU A 511 -19.17 11.02 -0.06
N ALA A 512 -18.03 11.62 0.31
CA ALA A 512 -16.87 11.72 -0.57
C ALA A 512 -16.20 10.35 -0.74
N ASP A 513 -15.59 10.14 -1.91
CA ASP A 513 -14.83 8.93 -2.18
C ASP A 513 -13.54 8.92 -1.37
N ARG A 514 -13.39 7.89 -0.54
CA ARG A 514 -12.26 7.73 0.37
C ARG A 514 -10.92 7.65 -0.36
N VAL A 515 -9.88 8.14 0.30
CA VAL A 515 -8.50 8.01 -0.19
C VAL A 515 -8.04 6.55 -0.04
N THR A 516 -7.58 5.94 -1.13
CA THR A 516 -7.20 4.53 -1.15
C THR A 516 -6.02 4.24 -0.22
N VAL A 517 -4.92 4.97 -0.39
CA VAL A 517 -3.78 4.95 0.53
C VAL A 517 -3.16 6.34 0.68
N GLY A 518 -2.71 6.67 1.88
CA GLY A 518 -2.04 7.91 2.23
C GLY A 518 -0.52 7.79 2.26
N MET A 519 0.11 8.94 2.10
CA MET A 519 1.53 9.22 2.29
C MET A 519 1.68 10.28 3.40
N PRO A 520 2.86 10.40 4.02
CA PRO A 520 3.13 11.48 4.98
C PRO A 520 2.76 12.85 4.41
N ALA A 521 2.18 13.71 5.25
CA ALA A 521 1.80 15.07 4.85
C ALA A 521 3.02 15.83 4.28
N HIS A 522 2.75 16.64 3.26
CA HIS A 522 3.74 17.46 2.56
C HIS A 522 4.85 16.67 1.86
N ALA A 523 4.74 15.35 1.70
CA ALA A 523 5.75 14.55 1.00
C ALA A 523 5.91 14.96 -0.48
N ALA A 524 4.94 15.68 -1.03
CA ALA A 524 4.91 16.20 -2.39
C ALA A 524 5.16 15.12 -3.45
N PRO A 525 4.27 14.12 -3.57
CA PRO A 525 4.45 13.05 -4.54
C PRO A 525 4.27 13.59 -5.96
N LEU A 526 5.18 13.25 -6.87
CA LEU A 526 5.11 13.69 -8.27
C LEU A 526 4.86 12.51 -9.20
N GLY A 527 5.91 11.84 -9.68
CA GLY A 527 5.79 10.71 -10.60
C GLY A 527 5.12 9.48 -9.99
N LEU A 528 4.51 8.66 -10.84
CA LEU A 528 3.83 7.41 -10.49
C LEU A 528 4.09 6.35 -11.55
N THR A 529 4.88 5.33 -11.21
CA THR A 529 5.25 4.26 -12.14
C THR A 529 5.01 2.90 -11.53
N PHE A 530 4.27 2.03 -12.23
CA PHE A 530 4.13 0.64 -11.81
C PHE A 530 5.36 -0.17 -12.22
N TRP A 531 6.05 -0.74 -11.23
CA TRP A 531 7.28 -1.50 -11.46
C TRP A 531 6.93 -2.91 -11.94
N THR A 532 6.96 -3.11 -13.25
CA THR A 532 6.62 -4.38 -13.91
C THR A 532 7.54 -4.65 -15.08
N GLY A 533 7.56 -5.90 -15.53
CA GLY A 533 8.32 -6.32 -16.71
C GLY A 533 9.35 -7.39 -16.40
N PRO A 534 10.08 -7.86 -17.43
CA PRO A 534 11.15 -8.83 -17.26
C PRO A 534 12.23 -8.32 -16.29
N GLY A 535 12.76 -9.21 -15.45
CA GLY A 535 13.84 -8.89 -14.52
C GLY A 535 13.42 -8.18 -13.22
N VAL A 536 12.15 -7.74 -13.09
CA VAL A 536 11.65 -7.15 -11.85
C VAL A 536 11.47 -8.24 -10.78
N PRO A 537 12.11 -8.13 -9.59
CA PRO A 537 11.98 -9.16 -8.56
C PRO A 537 10.55 -9.27 -8.02
N ALA A 538 10.13 -10.48 -7.62
CA ALA A 538 8.75 -10.80 -7.27
C ALA A 538 8.15 -9.90 -6.17
N GLY A 539 8.93 -9.53 -5.14
CA GLY A 539 8.50 -8.64 -4.06
C GLY A 539 8.22 -7.19 -4.48
N TYR A 540 8.65 -6.79 -5.68
CA TYR A 540 8.47 -5.44 -6.23
C TYR A 540 7.48 -5.41 -7.40
N SER A 541 7.33 -6.55 -8.09
CA SER A 541 6.56 -6.66 -9.33
C SER A 541 5.08 -6.30 -9.13
N GLY A 542 4.61 -5.34 -9.93
CA GLY A 542 3.25 -4.82 -9.90
C GLY A 542 3.00 -3.75 -8.84
N GLY A 543 3.98 -3.46 -7.97
CA GLY A 543 3.88 -2.34 -7.03
C GLY A 543 4.03 -0.99 -7.72
N ALA A 544 3.58 0.08 -7.07
CA ALA A 544 3.71 1.44 -7.58
C ALA A 544 4.89 2.16 -6.92
N VAL A 545 5.77 2.73 -7.73
CA VAL A 545 6.89 3.57 -7.30
C VAL A 545 6.48 5.03 -7.42
N VAL A 546 6.71 5.80 -6.36
CA VAL A 546 6.39 7.23 -6.30
C VAL A 546 7.64 8.00 -5.88
N GLY A 547 7.95 9.08 -6.61
CA GLY A 547 8.96 10.06 -6.21
C GLY A 547 8.34 11.09 -5.27
N GLN A 548 8.81 11.15 -4.03
CA GLN A 548 8.42 12.18 -3.06
C GLN A 548 9.41 13.33 -3.12
N HIS A 549 8.99 14.43 -3.74
CA HIS A 549 9.82 15.62 -4.00
C HIS A 549 10.23 16.36 -2.73
N GLY A 550 9.43 16.16 -1.68
CA GLY A 550 9.74 16.56 -0.33
C GLY A 550 9.16 17.92 0.07
N SER A 551 8.91 18.02 1.38
CA SER A 551 8.17 19.14 1.96
C SER A 551 8.94 20.45 1.93
N TRP A 552 8.19 21.54 1.82
CA TRP A 552 8.67 22.89 2.13
C TRP A 552 7.93 23.46 3.36
N ASN A 553 6.65 23.11 3.53
CA ASN A 553 5.72 23.69 4.52
C ASN A 553 5.53 22.82 5.78
N ARG A 554 6.64 22.32 6.34
CA ARG A 554 6.67 21.49 7.55
C ARG A 554 7.79 21.97 8.47
N ARG A 555 7.74 21.78 9.80
CA ARG A 555 8.85 22.17 10.69
C ARG A 555 10.12 21.36 10.46
N SER A 556 10.00 20.05 10.23
CA SER A 556 11.10 19.17 9.78
C SER A 556 10.75 18.53 8.44
N PHE A 557 11.73 18.32 7.55
CA PHE A 557 11.45 17.75 6.23
C PHE A 557 10.74 16.39 6.31
N SER A 558 9.82 16.19 5.37
CA SER A 558 9.16 14.93 5.05
C SER A 558 9.39 14.65 3.55
N GLY A 559 9.24 13.41 3.10
CA GLY A 559 9.53 12.99 1.73
C GLY A 559 11.02 12.99 1.40
N HIS A 560 11.39 13.52 0.23
CA HIS A 560 12.76 13.49 -0.31
C HIS A 560 13.29 12.07 -0.50
N LYS A 561 12.47 11.20 -1.08
CA LYS A 561 12.77 9.77 -1.26
C LYS A 561 11.97 9.18 -2.42
N PHE A 562 12.41 8.03 -2.91
CA PHE A 562 11.55 7.15 -3.69
C PHE A 562 10.94 6.11 -2.78
N VAL A 563 9.66 5.80 -3.00
CA VAL A 563 8.91 4.83 -2.20
C VAL A 563 8.22 3.82 -3.10
N LEU A 564 7.98 2.63 -2.57
CA LEU A 564 7.19 1.56 -3.18
C LEU A 564 5.89 1.37 -2.39
N PHE A 565 4.77 1.32 -3.09
CA PHE A 565 3.52 0.77 -2.61
C PHE A 565 3.40 -0.66 -3.15
N PRO A 566 3.56 -1.70 -2.32
CA PRO A 566 3.50 -3.08 -2.80
C PRO A 566 2.12 -3.40 -3.37
N LYS A 567 2.10 -4.24 -4.41
CA LYS A 567 0.84 -4.79 -4.91
C LYS A 567 0.23 -5.71 -3.85
N THR A 568 -1.07 -5.58 -3.64
CA THR A 568 -1.87 -6.49 -2.81
C THR A 568 -2.96 -7.13 -3.66
N ALA A 569 -3.71 -8.08 -3.08
CA ALA A 569 -4.84 -8.70 -3.78
C ALA A 569 -5.93 -7.69 -4.19
N THR A 570 -6.07 -6.59 -3.46
CA THR A 570 -7.17 -5.61 -3.64
C THR A 570 -6.71 -4.26 -4.18
N GLY A 571 -5.40 -4.07 -4.43
CA GLY A 571 -4.85 -2.80 -4.91
C GLY A 571 -3.41 -2.60 -4.47
N LEU A 572 -3.15 -1.49 -3.77
CA LEU A 572 -1.82 -1.14 -3.26
C LEU A 572 -1.82 -1.16 -1.73
N GLY A 573 -0.70 -1.61 -1.15
CA GLY A 573 -0.45 -1.63 0.29
C GLY A 573 0.03 -0.28 0.81
N LEU A 574 0.54 -0.25 2.05
CA LEU A 574 1.18 0.95 2.61
C LEU A 574 2.54 1.22 1.97
N GLU A 575 2.96 2.47 2.02
CA GLU A 575 4.28 2.95 1.59
C GLU A 575 5.42 2.16 2.25
N ARG A 576 6.45 1.82 1.47
CA ARG A 576 7.75 1.34 1.92
C ARG A 576 8.86 2.15 1.28
N ASP A 577 9.89 2.49 2.03
CA ASP A 577 11.04 3.20 1.49
C ASP A 577 11.76 2.35 0.43
N LEU A 578 12.10 2.98 -0.70
CA LEU A 578 12.86 2.34 -1.78
C LEU A 578 14.25 2.96 -1.93
N VAL A 579 14.33 4.29 -1.98
CA VAL A 579 15.62 5.02 -2.00
C VAL A 579 15.53 6.24 -1.09
N THR A 580 16.39 6.31 -0.08
CA THR A 580 16.46 7.43 0.88
C THR A 580 17.87 7.99 1.01
N GLY A 581 18.06 9.07 1.78
CA GLY A 581 19.38 9.68 2.03
C GLY A 581 19.63 11.00 1.29
N PHE A 582 18.62 11.56 0.62
CA PHE A 582 18.72 12.85 -0.08
C PHE A 582 18.75 14.07 0.87
N VAL A 583 18.39 13.88 2.14
CA VAL A 583 18.35 14.91 3.20
C VAL A 583 19.55 14.71 4.12
N THR A 584 20.32 15.78 4.36
CA THR A 584 21.44 15.76 5.32
C THR A 584 21.03 16.28 6.69
N ASP A 585 20.06 17.19 6.74
CA ASP A 585 19.51 17.70 7.99
C ASP A 585 18.05 18.12 7.77
N ALA A 586 17.12 17.33 8.30
CA ALA A 586 15.69 17.56 8.10
C ALA A 586 15.17 18.77 8.89
N VAL A 587 15.76 19.06 10.06
CA VAL A 587 15.34 20.15 10.95
C VAL A 587 15.82 21.48 10.38
N ASN A 588 17.09 21.55 9.97
CA ASN A 588 17.67 22.75 9.35
C ASN A 588 17.44 22.84 7.85
N LYS A 589 16.57 21.99 7.30
CA LYS A 589 16.10 22.05 5.92
C LYS A 589 17.21 21.90 4.87
N GLN A 590 18.22 21.08 5.16
CA GLN A 590 19.35 20.81 4.27
C GLN A 590 19.18 19.48 3.53
N ARG A 591 19.35 19.53 2.21
CA ARG A 591 19.22 18.40 1.28
C ARG A 591 20.19 18.56 0.12
N TRP A 592 20.46 17.47 -0.59
CA TRP A 592 21.28 17.48 -1.81
C TRP A 592 20.55 16.94 -3.05
N GLY A 593 19.33 16.41 -2.90
CA GLY A 593 18.49 15.97 -4.02
C GLY A 593 16.99 16.05 -3.71
N ARG A 594 16.18 16.00 -4.77
CA ARG A 594 14.72 15.99 -4.74
C ARG A 594 14.16 15.03 -5.81
N PRO A 595 13.78 13.81 -5.40
CA PRO A 595 13.15 12.82 -6.27
C PRO A 595 11.92 13.33 -7.02
N VAL A 596 11.79 13.02 -8.32
CA VAL A 596 10.62 13.39 -9.12
C VAL A 596 9.89 12.16 -9.61
N ASP A 597 10.49 11.38 -10.51
CA ASP A 597 9.83 10.30 -11.22
C ASP A 597 10.75 9.09 -11.41
N ALA A 598 10.15 7.95 -11.72
CA ALA A 598 10.84 6.70 -12.01
C ALA A 598 10.38 6.12 -13.35
N ALA A 599 11.26 5.44 -14.06
CA ALA A 599 10.92 4.64 -15.24
C ALA A 599 11.57 3.26 -15.15
N VAL A 600 10.88 2.20 -15.58
CA VAL A 600 11.46 0.85 -15.56
C VAL A 600 12.64 0.77 -16.54
N ALA A 601 13.78 0.29 -16.04
CA ALA A 601 14.96 0.09 -16.86
C ALA A 601 14.91 -1.28 -17.57
N PRO A 602 15.60 -1.46 -18.72
CA PRO A 602 15.55 -2.71 -19.48
C PRO A 602 16.04 -3.96 -18.73
N ASP A 603 16.82 -3.80 -17.66
CA ASP A 603 17.31 -4.87 -16.80
C ASP A 603 16.36 -5.24 -15.66
N GLY A 604 15.17 -4.63 -15.61
CA GLY A 604 14.22 -4.80 -14.50
C GLY A 604 14.49 -3.87 -13.32
N GLY A 605 15.51 -3.01 -13.39
CA GLY A 605 15.77 -1.93 -12.44
C GLY A 605 14.88 -0.71 -12.67
N LEU A 606 15.32 0.43 -12.15
CA LEU A 606 14.65 1.73 -12.33
C LEU A 606 15.64 2.81 -12.77
N TYR A 607 15.22 3.67 -13.69
CA TYR A 607 15.77 5.02 -13.79
C TYR A 607 15.01 5.95 -12.87
N LEU A 608 15.72 6.87 -12.21
CA LEU A 608 15.17 7.77 -11.20
C LEU A 608 15.62 9.21 -11.50
N SER A 609 14.69 10.17 -11.53
CA SER A 609 15.01 11.58 -11.79
C SER A 609 15.07 12.42 -10.51
N ASP A 610 16.00 13.37 -10.49
CA ASP A 610 16.21 14.33 -9.42
C ASP A 610 16.50 15.71 -10.02
N ASP A 611 15.51 16.60 -9.93
CA ASP A 611 15.59 17.92 -10.54
C ASP A 611 16.59 18.84 -9.82
N PHE A 612 16.81 18.62 -8.52
CA PHE A 612 17.64 19.45 -7.67
C PHE A 612 19.13 19.15 -7.82
N SER A 613 19.51 17.86 -7.83
CA SER A 613 20.89 17.48 -8.15
C SER A 613 21.17 17.49 -9.65
N GLY A 614 20.12 17.59 -10.47
CA GLY A 614 20.19 17.54 -11.92
C GLY A 614 20.74 16.21 -12.39
N ALA A 615 20.25 15.11 -11.83
CA ALA A 615 20.72 13.76 -12.12
C ALA A 615 19.60 12.84 -12.57
N VAL A 616 19.99 11.88 -13.41
CA VAL A 616 19.24 10.64 -13.62
C VAL A 616 20.10 9.52 -13.08
N TYR A 617 19.54 8.75 -12.14
CA TYR A 617 20.18 7.57 -11.56
C TYR A 617 19.65 6.32 -12.25
N HIS A 618 20.46 5.26 -12.27
CA HIS A 618 20.01 3.89 -12.47
C HIS A 618 20.14 3.15 -11.15
N LEU A 619 19.05 2.56 -10.69
CA LEU A 619 18.97 1.63 -9.57
C LEU A 619 18.83 0.21 -10.15
N SER A 620 19.86 -0.62 -9.99
CA SER A 620 19.80 -2.01 -10.42
C SER A 620 18.74 -2.78 -9.62
N PRO A 621 18.11 -3.82 -10.20
CA PRO A 621 17.24 -4.68 -9.42
C PRO A 621 18.02 -5.29 -8.24
N PRO A 622 17.39 -5.46 -7.07
CA PRO A 622 18.01 -6.19 -5.96
C PRO A 622 18.38 -7.60 -6.43
N ALA A 623 19.63 -8.00 -6.20
CA ALA A 623 20.05 -9.38 -6.45
C ALA A 623 19.23 -10.34 -5.55
N PRO A 624 18.80 -11.50 -6.07
CA PRO A 624 18.02 -12.48 -5.31
C PRO A 624 18.80 -13.12 -4.16
#